data_AF-A0A1H3I7A0-F1
#
_entry.id   AF-A0A1H3I7A0-F1
#
_cell.length_a   1.000
_cell.length_b   1.000
_cell.length_c   1.000
_cell.angle_alpha   90.00
_cell.angle_beta   90.00
_cell.angle_gamma   90.00
#
_symmetry.space_group_name_H-M   'P 1'
#
loop_
_entity.id
_entity.type
_entity.pdbx_description
1 polymer ?
#
loop_
_entity_poly.entity_id
_entity_poly.type
_entity_poly.pdbx_seq_one_letter_code
_entity_poly.pdbx_strand_id
1 'polypeptide(L)' 'MSPAPPADRPLSPELVQHYRDVVRIHADDPVIGACPVCLRSRCRDWRYAREALISAGEFAAGPEDADAEPR' A
#
# COMPACT_ATOMS: atom_id res chain seq x y z
N MET A 1 -25.05 -2.52 -19.87
CA MET A 1 -23.86 -3.31 -19.50
C MET A 1 -22.71 -2.33 -19.38
N SER A 2 -22.27 -2.01 -18.17
CA SER A 2 -21.10 -1.15 -17.97
C SER A 2 -19.83 -1.94 -18.30
N PRO A 3 -18.81 -1.32 -18.95
CA PRO A 3 -17.54 -2.00 -19.19
C PRO A 3 -16.88 -2.34 -17.85
N ALA A 4 -16.30 -3.54 -17.75
CA ALA A 4 -15.47 -3.92 -16.63
C ALA A 4 -14.30 -2.92 -16.49
N PRO A 5 -13.88 -2.56 -15.26
CA PRO A 5 -12.74 -1.67 -15.08
C PRO A 5 -11.51 -2.26 -15.81
N PRO A 6 -10.67 -1.42 -16.42
CA PRO A 6 -9.46 -1.90 -17.07
C PRO A 6 -8.64 -2.69 -16.03
N ALA A 7 -8.29 -3.92 -16.37
CA ALA A 7 -7.46 -4.76 -15.52
C ALA A 7 -6.17 -4.00 -15.16
N ASP A 8 -5.98 -3.77 -13.87
CA ASP A 8 -4.79 -3.19 -13.26
C ASP A 8 -3.55 -3.82 -13.90
N ARG A 9 -2.68 -3.00 -14.49
CA ARG A 9 -1.46 -3.51 -15.11
C ARG A 9 -0.60 -4.12 -13.98
N PRO A 10 -0.22 -5.40 -14.07
CA PRO A 10 0.61 -6.01 -13.03
C PRO A 10 1.92 -5.23 -12.90
N LEU A 11 2.31 -4.93 -11.66
CA LEU A 11 3.59 -4.30 -11.36
C LEU A 11 4.73 -5.28 -11.64
N SER A 12 5.89 -4.77 -12.06
CA SER A 12 7.08 -5.62 -12.15
C SER A 12 7.58 -5.97 -10.74
N PRO A 13 8.28 -7.11 -10.55
CA PRO A 13 8.81 -7.50 -9.25
C PRO A 13 9.69 -6.43 -8.60
N GLU A 14 10.49 -5.71 -9.39
CA GLU A 14 11.34 -4.62 -8.93
C GLU A 14 10.51 -3.45 -8.40
N LEU A 15 9.39 -3.14 -9.06
CA LEU A 15 8.50 -2.06 -8.66
C LEU A 15 7.69 -2.43 -7.41
N VAL A 16 7.27 -3.70 -7.29
CA VAL A 16 6.66 -4.23 -6.06
C VAL A 16 7.62 -4.09 -4.89
N GLN A 17 8.87 -4.53 -5.05
CA GLN A 17 9.88 -4.41 -4.00
C GLN A 17 10.13 -2.95 -3.63
N HIS A 18 10.27 -2.07 -4.63
CA HIS A 18 10.43 -0.64 -4.41
C HIS A 18 9.29 -0.05 -3.57
N TYR A 19 8.03 -0.33 -3.92
CA TYR A 19 6.90 0.19 -3.15
C TYR A 19 6.79 -0.40 -1.76
N ARG A 20 7.17 -1.68 -1.55
CA ARG A 20 7.26 -2.27 -0.21
C ARG A 20 8.29 -1.52 0.65
N ASP A 21 9.43 -1.17 0.07
CA ASP A 21 10.44 -0.37 0.75
C ASP A 21 9.95 1.05 1.07
N VAL A 22 9.27 1.72 0.15
CA VAL A 22 8.66 3.04 0.39
C VAL A 22 7.66 2.97 1.54
N VAL A 23 6.75 1.99 1.54
CA VAL A 23 5.76 1.82 2.63
C VAL A 23 6.44 1.60 3.98
N ARG A 24 7.51 0.79 4.02
CA ARG A 24 8.26 0.52 5.25
C ARG A 24 9.00 1.76 5.78
N ILE A 25 9.65 2.50 4.89
CA ILE A 25 10.49 3.65 5.25
C ILE A 25 9.65 4.88 5.61
N HIS A 26 8.53 5.07 4.93
CA HIS A 26 7.70 6.28 5.07
C HIS A 26 6.46 6.09 5.95
N ALA A 27 6.29 4.94 6.61
CA ALA A 27 5.23 4.74 7.59
C ALA A 27 5.30 5.82 8.68
N ASP A 28 4.15 6.33 9.10
CA ASP A 28 4.09 7.33 10.16
C ASP A 28 4.66 6.73 11.46
N ASP A 29 5.61 7.43 12.07
CA ASP A 29 6.15 7.05 13.36
C ASP A 29 5.15 7.46 14.46
N PRO A 30 4.82 6.56 15.41
CA PRO A 30 3.77 6.79 16.39
C PRO A 30 4.14 7.84 17.46
N VAL A 31 5.44 8.14 17.64
CA VAL A 31 5.90 9.13 18.60
C VAL A 31 5.73 10.54 18.04
N ILE A 32 6.10 10.75 16.77
CA ILE A 32 6.02 12.06 16.12
C ILE A 32 4.71 12.27 15.35
N GLY A 33 3.93 11.21 15.10
CA GLY A 33 2.67 11.26 14.36
C GLY A 33 2.83 11.65 12.88
N ALA A 34 4.01 11.38 12.31
CA ALA A 34 4.38 11.79 10.97
C ALA A 34 5.43 10.85 10.37
N CYS A 35 5.61 10.90 9.05
CA CYS A 35 6.66 10.17 8.38
C CYS A 35 8.05 10.62 8.86
N PRO A 36 8.96 9.70 9.24
CA PRO A 36 10.28 10.04 9.77
C PRO A 36 11.23 10.64 8.71
N VAL A 37 10.93 10.47 7.42
CA VAL A 37 11.77 10.98 6.33
C VAL A 37 11.40 12.40 5.93
N CYS A 38 10.11 12.68 5.68
CA CYS A 38 9.67 13.99 5.19
C CYS A 38 9.00 14.85 6.27
N LEU A 39 8.81 14.32 7.49
CA LEU A 39 8.20 14.97 8.65
C LEU A 39 6.78 15.51 8.38
N ARG A 40 6.08 14.91 7.43
CA ARG A 40 4.69 15.22 7.11
C ARG A 40 3.78 14.11 7.62
N SER A 41 2.73 14.48 8.32
CA SER A 41 1.56 13.62 8.52
C SER A 41 0.99 13.24 7.16
N ARG A 42 0.60 11.97 6.96
CA ARG A 42 0.02 11.49 5.69
C ARG A 42 0.99 11.67 4.51
N CYS A 43 2.18 11.09 4.62
CA CYS A 43 3.19 11.13 3.56
C CYS A 43 2.62 10.67 2.21
N ARG A 44 2.80 11.50 1.18
CA ARG A 44 2.27 11.23 -0.16
C ARG A 44 2.91 10.00 -0.81
N ASP A 45 4.21 9.81 -0.60
CA ASP A 45 4.95 8.68 -1.17
C ASP A 45 4.51 7.36 -0.55
N TRP A 46 4.36 7.34 0.78
CA TRP A 46 3.76 6.21 1.49
C TRP A 46 2.36 5.88 0.97
N ARG A 47 1.50 6.91 0.85
CA ARG A 47 0.11 6.73 0.40
C ARG A 47 0.06 6.16 -1.02
N TYR A 48 0.83 6.74 -1.92
CA TYR A 48 0.89 6.31 -3.31
C TYR A 48 1.40 4.87 -3.43
N ALA A 49 2.50 4.53 -2.76
CA ALA A 49 3.07 3.18 -2.78
C ALA A 49 2.09 2.14 -2.21
N ARG A 50 1.39 2.47 -1.12
CA ARG A 50 0.36 1.61 -0.54
C ARG A 50 -0.82 1.40 -1.50
N GLU A 51 -1.35 2.48 -2.10
CA GLU A 51 -2.44 2.38 -3.07
C GLU A 51 -2.03 1.55 -4.29
N ALA A 52 -0.82 1.75 -4.83
CA ALA A 52 -0.30 0.98 -5.96
C ALA A 52 -0.18 -0.52 -5.65
N LEU A 53 0.32 -0.89 -4.47
CA LEU A 53 0.40 -2.28 -4.05
C LEU A 53 -0.98 -2.92 -3.86
N ILE A 54 -1.96 -2.18 -3.32
CA ILE A 54 -3.33 -2.68 -3.14
C ILE A 54 -3.97 -2.93 -4.50
N SER A 55 -3.90 -1.96 -5.42
CA SER A 55 -4.48 -2.11 -6.77
C SER A 55 -3.84 -3.27 -7.55
N ALA A 56 -2.55 -3.54 -7.30
CA ALA A 56 -1.84 -4.66 -7.90
C ALA A 56 -2.12 -6.03 -7.23
N GLY A 57 -2.86 -6.08 -6.12
CA GLY A 57 -3.06 -7.31 -5.34
C GLY A 57 -1.81 -7.78 -4.57
N GLU A 58 -0.81 -6.92 -4.43
CA GLU A 58 0.50 -7.21 -3.82
C GLU A 58 0.63 -6.76 -2.36
N PHE A 59 -0.43 -6.13 -1.84
CA PHE A 59 -0.56 -5.73 -0.45
C PHE A 59 -1.31 -6.81 0.32
N ALA A 60 -0.57 -7.70 0.98
CA ALA A 60 -1.20 -8.65 1.89
C ALA A 60 -1.84 -7.88 3.05
N ALA A 61 -3.16 -8.01 3.20
CA ALA A 61 -3.80 -7.67 4.45
C ALA A 61 -3.17 -8.54 5.55
N GLY A 62 -2.95 -7.98 6.74
CA GLY A 62 -2.40 -8.76 7.84
C GLY A 62 -3.28 -9.99 8.12
N PRO A 63 -2.77 -10.99 8.87
CA PRO A 63 -3.56 -12.18 9.22
C PRO A 63 -4.88 -11.88 9.95
N GLU A 64 -5.10 -10.62 10.37
CA GLU A 64 -6.33 -10.13 10.99
C GLU A 64 -7.52 -9.98 10.01
N ASP A 65 -7.27 -9.91 8.70
CA ASP A 65 -8.31 -9.81 7.66
C ASP A 65 -8.55 -11.13 6.91
N ALA A 66 -7.73 -12.16 7.15
CA ALA A 66 -7.83 -13.45 6.47
C ALA A 66 -8.87 -14.40 7.11
N ASP A 67 -9.35 -14.08 8.32
CA ASP A 67 -10.28 -14.90 9.11
C ASP A 67 -11.72 -14.32 9.11
N ALA A 68 -12.02 -13.34 8.26
CA ALA A 68 -13.39 -12.88 8.07
C ALA A 68 -14.20 -13.89 7.24
N GLU A 69 -14.52 -15.04 7.86
CA GLU A 69 -15.47 -16.02 7.35
C GLU A 69 -16.84 -15.33 7.15
N PRO A 70 -17.47 -15.43 5.96
CA PRO A 70 -18.82 -14.91 5.76
C PRO A 70 -19.81 -15.78 6.55
N ARG A 71 -20.48 -15.18 7.54
CA ARG A 71 -21.63 -15.79 8.22
C ARG A 71 -22.92 -15.60 7.43
#